data_AF-A0A1I3LWU6-F1
#
_entry.id   AF-A0A1I3LWU6-F1
#
_cell.length_a   1.000
_cell.length_b   1.000
_cell.length_c   1.000
_cell.angle_alpha   90.00
_cell.angle_beta   90.00
_cell.angle_gamma   90.00
#
_symmetry.space_group_name_H-M   'P 1'
#
loop_
_entity.id
_entity.type
_entity.pdbx_description
1 polymer ?
#
loop_
_entity_poly.entity_id
_entity_poly.type
_entity_poly.pdbx_seq_one_letter_code
_entity_poly.pdbx_strand_id
1 'polypeptide(L)'
;MSWKQTITVFEALDSAHVSGETIKEIFAPYQKVTVSVQTVTGEEGSTDFVKIVIPGKNGKSTGGSAPTFGIIGRLGGIGARPSRIGMVSDADGAIAAIASALKLADMQTMCKYWHGCCNSILSRKS
;
A
#
# COMPACT_ATOMS: atom_id res chain seq x y z
N MET A 1 -12.57 8.93 -1.97
CA MET A 1 -11.37 9.59 -2.52
C MET A 1 -10.11 9.04 -1.86
N SER A 2 -9.02 8.90 -2.62
CA SER A 2 -7.70 8.43 -2.20
C SER A 2 -6.73 9.55 -1.79
N TRP A 3 -7.16 10.82 -1.87
CA TRP A 3 -6.34 12.01 -1.58
C TRP A 3 -5.59 11.94 -0.25
N LYS A 4 -6.29 11.57 0.84
CA LYS A 4 -5.68 11.41 2.16
C LYS A 4 -4.53 10.39 2.12
N GLN A 5 -4.77 9.24 1.49
CA GLN A 5 -3.79 8.16 1.38
C GLN A 5 -2.59 8.60 0.53
N THR A 6 -2.82 9.34 -0.55
CA THR A 6 -1.75 9.88 -1.39
C THR A 6 -0.86 10.85 -0.63
N ILE A 7 -1.43 11.81 0.13
CA ILE A 7 -0.63 12.74 0.95
C ILE A 7 0.15 11.99 2.02
N THR A 8 -0.49 11.08 2.76
CA THR A 8 0.19 10.32 3.82
C THR A 8 1.39 9.54 3.29
N VAL A 9 1.25 8.92 2.11
CA VAL A 9 2.35 8.18 1.48
C VAL A 9 3.43 9.12 0.95
N PHE A 10 3.03 10.26 0.36
CA PHE A 10 3.96 11.27 -0.11
C PHE A 10 4.84 11.80 1.03
N GLU A 11 4.23 12.21 2.15
CA GLU A 11 4.94 12.70 3.34
C GLU A 11 5.86 11.63 3.95
N ALA A 12 5.44 10.36 3.94
CA ALA A 12 6.27 9.26 4.43
C ALA A 12 7.51 9.00 3.55
N LEU A 13 7.38 9.19 2.23
CA LEU A 13 8.46 8.98 1.26
C LEU A 13 9.36 10.20 1.06
N ASP A 14 8.90 11.39 1.44
CA ASP A 14 9.68 12.65 1.37
C ASP A 14 10.84 12.70 2.39
N SER A 15 10.82 11.84 3.41
CA SER A 15 11.88 11.77 4.40
C SER A 15 13.20 11.24 3.83
N ALA A 16 14.30 11.93 4.16
CA ALA A 16 15.65 11.48 3.88
C ALA A 16 16.08 10.24 4.68
N HIS A 17 15.20 9.56 5.41
CA HIS A 17 15.48 8.29 6.08
C HIS A 17 14.47 7.18 5.72
N VAL A 18 13.72 7.36 4.64
CA VAL A 18 12.69 6.38 4.27
C VAL A 18 13.30 5.02 3.91
N SER A 19 12.70 3.96 4.46
CA SER A 19 13.02 2.57 4.16
C SER A 19 11.73 1.77 3.95
N GLY A 20 11.85 0.52 3.52
CA GLY A 20 10.71 -0.39 3.43
C GLY A 20 9.99 -0.58 4.78
N GLU A 21 10.69 -0.44 5.90
CA GLU A 21 10.08 -0.53 7.24
C GLU A 21 9.17 0.66 7.55
N THR A 22 9.47 1.87 7.05
CA THR A 22 8.54 3.02 7.15
C THR A 22 7.19 2.69 6.54
N ILE A 23 7.18 1.98 5.41
CA ILE A 23 5.93 1.56 4.76
C ILE A 23 5.19 0.53 5.61
N LYS A 24 5.91 -0.45 6.18
CA LYS A 24 5.32 -1.45 7.06
C LYS A 24 4.65 -0.83 8.28
N GLU A 25 5.22 0.22 8.86
CA GLU A 25 4.64 0.97 9.98
C GLU A 25 3.30 1.64 9.61
N ILE A 26 3.20 2.22 8.40
CA ILE A 26 1.94 2.82 7.90
C ILE A 26 0.81 1.77 7.89
N PHE A 27 1.13 0.51 7.62
CA PHE A 27 0.14 -0.58 7.58
C PHE A 27 -0.07 -1.30 8.92
N ALA A 28 0.70 -0.99 9.97
CA ALA A 28 0.59 -1.66 11.28
C ALA A 28 -0.83 -1.64 11.90
N PRO A 29 -1.65 -0.58 11.73
CA PRO A 29 -3.03 -0.58 12.23
C PRO A 29 -3.96 -1.60 11.56
N TYR A 30 -3.62 -2.13 10.38
CA TYR A 30 -4.48 -3.01 9.60
C TYR A 30 -4.13 -4.49 9.83
N GLN A 31 -4.77 -5.10 10.84
CA GLN A 31 -4.52 -6.49 11.26
C GLN A 31 -4.67 -7.56 10.17
N LYS A 32 -5.39 -7.27 9.09
CA LYS A 32 -5.62 -8.21 7.97
C LYS A 32 -4.67 -8.01 6.80
N VAL A 33 -3.81 -6.99 6.85
CA VAL A 33 -2.86 -6.69 5.80
C VAL A 33 -1.52 -7.26 6.19
N THR A 34 -0.89 -7.99 5.28
CA THR A 34 0.47 -8.50 5.48
C THR A 34 1.43 -7.68 4.65
N VAL A 35 2.42 -7.07 5.30
CA VAL A 35 3.50 -6.35 4.62
C VAL A 35 4.80 -7.10 4.89
N SER A 36 5.52 -7.43 3.82
CA SER A 36 6.86 -8.01 3.89
C SER A 36 7.84 -7.11 3.13
N VAL A 37 8.97 -6.83 3.76
CA VAL A 37 10.07 -6.03 3.20
C VAL A 37 11.24 -6.98 2.95
N GLN A 38 11.83 -6.91 1.76
CA GLN A 38 13.03 -7.63 1.40
C GLN A 38 14.04 -6.67 0.80
N THR A 39 15.14 -6.42 1.51
CA THR A 39 16.25 -5.65 0.98
C THR A 39 17.06 -6.52 0.03
N VAL A 40 17.27 -6.04 -1.19
CA VAL A 40 18.13 -6.66 -2.19
C VAL A 40 19.30 -5.74 -2.45
N THR A 41 20.51 -6.25 -2.25
CA THR A 41 21.76 -5.52 -2.49
C THR A 41 22.31 -5.90 -3.86
N GLY A 42 22.60 -4.91 -4.70
CA GLY A 42 23.30 -5.05 -5.97
C GLY A 42 24.64 -4.30 -5.96
N GLU A 43 25.35 -4.32 -7.10
CA GLU A 43 26.69 -3.72 -7.22
C GLU A 43 26.69 -2.19 -7.06
N GLU A 44 25.60 -1.51 -7.43
CA GLU A 44 25.49 -0.04 -7.37
C GLU A 44 24.66 0.49 -6.18
N GLY A 45 24.16 -0.39 -5.30
CA GLY A 45 23.39 0.04 -4.12
C GLY A 45 22.42 -1.02 -3.58
N SER A 46 21.58 -0.62 -2.63
CA SER A 46 20.54 -1.46 -2.03
C SER A 46 19.13 -0.94 -2.32
N THR A 47 18.20 -1.84 -2.60
CA THR A 47 16.79 -1.53 -2.85
C THR A 47 15.90 -2.39 -1.99
N ASP A 48 14.92 -1.76 -1.35
CA ASP A 48 13.89 -2.47 -0.59
C ASP A 48 12.71 -2.85 -1.50
N PHE A 49 12.42 -4.15 -1.55
CA PHE A 49 11.21 -4.67 -2.15
C PHE A 49 10.13 -4.77 -1.08
N VAL A 50 9.05 -4.00 -1.25
CA VAL A 50 7.91 -4.02 -0.35
C VAL A 50 6.75 -4.77 -1.03
N LYS A 51 6.29 -5.83 -0.39
CA LYS A 51 5.12 -6.60 -0.83
C LYS A 51 3.99 -6.41 0.17
N ILE A 52 2.87 -5.87 -0.31
CA ILE A 52 1.67 -5.62 0.49
C ILE A 52 0.56 -6.56 0.01
N VAL A 53 0.05 -7.40 0.90
CA VAL A 53 -1.01 -8.36 0.62
C VAL A 53 -2.26 -7.96 1.39
N ILE A 54 -3.33 -7.66 0.65
CA ILE A 54 -4.64 -7.29 1.20
C ILE A 54 -5.64 -8.38 0.80
N PRO A 55 -6.05 -9.27 1.72
CA PRO A 55 -6.95 -10.36 1.40
C PRO A 55 -8.36 -9.84 1.10
N GLY A 56 -8.92 -10.27 -0.03
CA GLY A 56 -10.34 -10.06 -0.31
C GLY A 56 -11.23 -10.91 0.57
N LYS A 57 -12.46 -10.48 0.84
CA LYS A 57 -13.43 -11.23 1.67
C LYS A 57 -13.72 -12.64 1.13
N ASN A 58 -13.79 -12.78 -0.19
CA ASN A 58 -13.99 -14.05 -0.90
C ASN A 58 -12.73 -14.45 -1.68
N GLY A 59 -11.55 -13.93 -1.31
CA GLY A 59 -10.33 -14.13 -2.08
C GLY A 59 -9.83 -15.57 -2.04
N LYS A 60 -9.22 -16.05 -3.14
CA LYS A 60 -8.57 -17.36 -3.21
C LYS A 60 -7.49 -17.55 -2.15
N SER A 61 -6.79 -16.47 -1.77
CA SER A 61 -5.79 -16.49 -0.71
C SER A 61 -6.35 -16.82 0.68
N THR A 62 -7.66 -16.70 0.88
CA THR A 62 -8.37 -17.06 2.13
C THR A 62 -9.34 -18.23 1.93
N GLY A 63 -9.19 -19.01 0.84
CA GLY A 63 -10.03 -20.18 0.53
C GLY A 63 -11.34 -19.87 -0.20
N GLY A 64 -11.53 -18.63 -0.68
CA GLY A 64 -12.69 -18.26 -1.48
C GLY A 64 -12.50 -18.48 -2.99
N SER A 65 -13.50 -18.08 -3.80
CA SER A 65 -13.49 -18.25 -5.26
C SER A 65 -13.02 -17.02 -6.04
N ALA A 66 -13.01 -15.84 -5.41
CA ALA A 66 -12.66 -14.58 -6.07
C ALA A 66 -11.14 -14.46 -6.28
N PRO A 67 -10.69 -13.94 -7.43
CA PRO A 67 -9.26 -13.74 -7.68
C PRO A 67 -8.63 -12.82 -6.63
N THR A 68 -7.41 -13.17 -6.20
CA THR A 68 -6.63 -12.34 -5.28
C THR A 68 -6.09 -11.14 -6.05
N PHE A 69 -6.44 -9.93 -5.62
CA PHE A 69 -5.90 -8.69 -6.18
C PHE A 69 -4.62 -8.32 -5.42
N GLY A 70 -3.55 -8.02 -6.15
CA GLY A 70 -2.27 -7.61 -5.58
C GLY A 70 -1.76 -6.37 -6.28
N ILE A 71 -1.14 -5.47 -5.52
CA ILE A 71 -0.41 -4.32 -6.07
C ILE A 71 1.08 -4.66 -5.93
N ILE A 72 1.77 -4.75 -7.06
CA ILE A 72 3.20 -5.03 -7.12
C ILE A 72 3.89 -3.74 -7.57
N GLY A 73 4.70 -3.15 -6.70
CA GLY A 73 5.57 -2.03 -7.03
C GLY A 73 7.03 -2.48 -7.00
N ARG A 74 7.76 -2.28 -8.11
CA ARG A 74 9.22 -2.35 -8.13
C ARG A 74 9.73 -0.92 -7.97
N LEU A 75 10.41 -0.66 -6.87
CA LEU A 75 10.88 0.67 -6.53
C LEU A 75 12.25 0.86 -7.21
N GLY A 76 12.31 1.74 -8.21
CA GLY A 76 13.57 2.38 -8.61
C GLY A 76 14.03 3.30 -7.48
N GLY A 77 15.33 3.57 -7.38
CA GLY A 77 15.94 4.25 -6.23
C GLY A 77 15.14 5.46 -5.74
N ILE A 78 14.44 5.31 -4.61
CA ILE A 78 13.49 6.30 -4.07
C ILE A 78 14.20 7.60 -3.66
N GLY A 79 15.52 7.52 -3.43
CA GLY A 79 16.40 8.67 -3.31
C GLY A 79 17.76 8.39 -3.95
N ALA A 80 18.32 9.40 -4.62
CA ALA A 80 19.61 9.30 -5.27
C ALA A 80 20.76 9.55 -4.28
N ARG A 81 21.10 8.59 -3.43
CA ARG A 81 22.19 8.74 -2.46
C ARG A 81 23.54 8.33 -3.05
N PRO A 82 24.66 8.99 -2.71
CA PRO A 82 24.81 10.15 -1.82
C PRO A 82 24.72 11.51 -2.54
N SER A 83 24.63 11.55 -3.86
CA SER A 83 24.80 12.75 -4.69
C SER A 83 23.56 13.66 -4.83
N ARG A 84 22.37 13.18 -4.49
CA ARG A 84 21.09 13.92 -4.51
C ARG A 84 20.16 13.48 -3.36
N ILE A 85 20.01 14.34 -2.36
CA ILE A 85 19.11 14.11 -1.23
C ILE A 85 17.70 14.55 -1.65
N GLY A 86 16.78 13.60 -1.86
CA GLY A 86 15.36 13.88 -2.14
C GLY A 86 14.66 12.81 -2.97
N MET A 87 13.32 12.89 -3.06
CA MET A 87 12.52 12.03 -3.93
C MET A 87 12.86 12.27 -5.41
N VAL A 88 13.09 11.19 -6.14
CA VAL A 88 13.27 11.24 -7.60
C VAL A 88 11.93 11.16 -8.32
N SER A 89 11.88 11.58 -9.59
CA SER A 89 10.65 11.55 -10.40
C SER A 89 9.99 10.16 -10.43
N ASP A 90 10.77 9.08 -10.38
CA ASP A 90 10.27 7.70 -10.43
C ASP A 90 9.58 7.25 -9.12
N ALA A 91 9.53 8.10 -8.09
CA ALA A 91 8.84 7.83 -6.84
C ALA A 91 7.31 7.92 -6.95
N ASP A 92 6.78 8.53 -8.01
CA ASP A 92 5.34 8.67 -8.24
C ASP A 92 4.62 7.31 -8.38
N GLY A 93 5.24 6.35 -9.07
CA GLY A 93 4.74 4.97 -9.17
C GLY A 93 4.69 4.27 -7.81
N ALA A 94 5.67 4.52 -6.95
CA ALA A 94 5.70 4.02 -5.58
C ALA A 94 4.55 4.59 -4.76
N ILE A 95 4.37 5.92 -4.82
CA ILE A 95 3.32 6.64 -4.11
C ILE A 95 1.96 6.12 -4.55
N ALA A 96 1.72 5.99 -5.86
CA ALA A 96 0.46 5.50 -6.41
C ALA A 96 0.14 4.07 -5.95
N ALA A 97 1.13 3.18 -5.97
CA ALA A 97 0.97 1.79 -5.54
C ALA A 97 0.63 1.69 -4.04
N ILE A 98 1.39 2.37 -3.18
CA ILE A 98 1.21 2.30 -1.73
C ILE A 98 -0.08 3.02 -1.31
N ALA A 99 -0.41 4.17 -1.91
CA ALA A 99 -1.66 4.89 -1.61
C ALA A 99 -2.89 4.07 -2.01
N SER A 100 -2.82 3.36 -3.13
CA SER A 100 -3.88 2.44 -3.57
C SER A 100 -4.04 1.27 -2.59
N ALA A 101 -2.93 0.69 -2.12
CA ALA A 101 -2.96 -0.36 -1.10
C ALA A 101 -3.55 0.15 0.23
N LEU A 102 -3.14 1.33 0.68
CA LEU A 102 -3.65 1.95 1.90
C LEU A 102 -5.16 2.20 1.80
N LYS A 103 -5.64 2.64 0.63
CA LYS A 103 -7.07 2.86 0.40
C LYS A 103 -7.86 1.56 0.45
N LEU A 104 -7.33 0.48 -0.10
CA LEU A 104 -7.96 -0.84 -0.05
C LEU A 104 -8.00 -1.39 1.40
N ALA A 105 -6.94 -1.18 2.17
CA ALA A 105 -6.88 -1.55 3.59
C ALA A 105 -7.94 -0.81 4.43
N ASP A 106 -8.10 0.49 4.18
CA ASP A 106 -9.18 1.30 4.75
C ASP A 106 -10.56 0.75 4.37
N MET A 107 -10.79 0.48 3.09
CA MET A 107 -12.06 -0.06 2.62
C MET A 107 -12.37 -1.43 3.23
N GLN A 108 -11.36 -2.28 3.43
CA GLN A 108 -11.52 -3.58 4.08
C GLN A 108 -11.95 -3.44 5.55
N THR A 109 -11.40 -2.44 6.25
CA THR A 109 -11.76 -2.13 7.64
C THR A 109 -13.14 -1.51 7.74
N MET A 110 -13.46 -0.58 6.84
CA MET A 110 -14.79 0.04 6.76
C MET A 110 -15.87 -0.98 6.36
N CYS A 111 -15.60 -1.91 5.43
CA CYS A 111 -16.57 -2.92 5.03
C CYS A 111 -17.07 -3.80 6.20
N LYS A 112 -16.26 -3.96 7.26
CA LYS A 112 -16.74 -4.58 8.51
C LYS A 112 -17.84 -3.78 9.21
N TYR A 113 -17.77 -2.46 9.18
CA TYR A 113 -18.79 -1.55 9.74
C TYR A 113 -20.00 -1.38 8.82
N TRP A 114 -19.83 -1.61 7.51
CA TRP A 114 -20.84 -1.32 6.49
C TRP A 114 -21.82 -2.46 6.17
N HIS A 115 -21.75 -3.61 6.84
CA HIS A 115 -22.75 -4.68 6.67
C HIS A 115 -24.18 -4.22 7.04
N GLY A 116 -24.32 -3.22 7.92
CA GLY A 116 -25.62 -2.58 8.18
C GLY A 116 -26.04 -1.53 7.14
N CYS A 117 -25.09 -0.93 6.40
CA CYS A 117 -25.36 0.24 5.55
C CYS A 117 -25.47 -0.12 4.05
N CYS A 118 -24.81 -1.19 3.59
CA CYS A 118 -24.91 -1.66 2.19
C CYS A 118 -26.34 -2.06 1.79
N ASN A 119 -27.11 -2.69 2.69
CA ASN A 119 -28.52 -2.99 2.45
C ASN A 119 -29.38 -1.71 2.33
N SER A 120 -29.03 -0.62 3.02
CA SER A 120 -29.78 0.64 2.95
C SER A 120 -29.54 1.44 1.66
N ILE A 121 -28.36 1.29 1.04
CA ILE A 121 -28.03 1.95 -0.23
C ILE A 121 -28.61 1.20 -1.43
N LEU A 122 -28.63 -0.14 -1.37
CA LEU A 122 -29.27 -0.97 -2.41
C LEU A 122 -30.80 -0.98 -2.30
N SER A 123 -31.38 -0.76 -1.12
CA SER A 123 -32.84 -0.68 -0.90
C SER A 123 -33.48 0.66 -1.29
N ARG A 124 -32.69 1.72 -1.55
CA ARG A 124 -33.24 3.03 -1.98
C ARG A 124 -33.33 3.18 -3.51
N LYS A 125 -33.19 2.09 -4.25
CA LYS A 125 -33.31 2.05 -5.72
C LYS A 125 -34.37 1.04 -6.21
N SER A 126 -35.43 0.84 -5.45
CA SER A 126 -36.64 0.14 -5.89
C SER A 126 -37.86 1.01 -5.63
#